data_AF-A0A3B8MHF3-F1
#
_entry.id   AF-A0A3B8MHF3-F1
#
_cell.length_a   1.000
_cell.length_b   1.000
_cell.length_c   1.000
_cell.angle_alpha   90.00
_cell.angle_beta   90.00
_cell.angle_gamma   90.00
#
_symmetry.space_group_name_H-M   'P 1'
#
loop_
_entity.id
_entity.type
_entity.pdbx_description
1 polymer ?
#
loop_
_entity_poly.entity_id
_entity_poly.type
_entity_poly.pdbx_seq_one_letter_code
_entity_poly.pdbx_strand_id
1 'polypeptide(L)'
;MTDQELNDLRDGFEAHRDALFEADRGKPLVRAPKQPPLGPGRSAYIRGYSFSITECATRCLWLGEQVEAANDALIENASAYLDDPPIIHDRDSFHWHSDMLLRLIEMYGSNGVIDAGRMTREAEKKCLDLCWEYCRPHSKLKDADYRASGTWDIHESENHHVQRFSTTWHYAKLAKDDPDYRNFEYDDGGSPLDHYRAWTDYTIAYCLERARKGLFVEMHNEGYNGVLLKGLYNCYDYGEAPLREQVGRLLDLYWATWAQEQIDGVEGGGRTRVYQGAGSLTHRDGTMARLTWLHMGSGKPGPIRCTVLSAALSAYRLPLVVMDLALDTLGRGIYEIHQRPLGLSVPGHKGMHPYRMQQDHGGIHRYSYCTPQFIIGTPMVEAQERKAWAAISSQNRWDGVIFAGHPNARIVPQVEAENEKVCFNGSWSVQQKGTLISQKLRTSAGGGAMRVWFSSAGLTAPETAGTWTVVEHNGAYAAVRPAR
;
A
#
# COMPACT_ATOMS: atom_id res chain seq x y z
N MET A 1 -4.54 14.30 -23.60
CA MET A 1 -5.35 15.48 -23.16
C MET A 1 -4.59 16.75 -23.49
N THR A 2 -5.17 17.95 -23.36
CA THR A 2 -4.41 19.21 -23.45
C THR A 2 -3.70 19.51 -22.13
N ASP A 3 -2.62 20.30 -22.17
CA ASP A 3 -1.92 20.74 -20.95
C ASP A 3 -2.85 21.49 -19.99
N GLN A 4 -3.81 22.27 -20.52
CA GLN A 4 -4.77 22.99 -19.69
C GLN A 4 -5.69 22.02 -18.93
N GLU A 5 -6.25 21.00 -19.60
CA GLU A 5 -7.11 19.99 -18.96
C GLU A 5 -6.36 19.21 -17.87
N LEU A 6 -5.08 18.90 -18.08
CA LEU A 6 -4.26 18.22 -17.08
C LEU A 6 -3.96 19.11 -15.87
N ASN A 7 -3.68 20.40 -16.09
CA ASN A 7 -3.51 21.36 -15.00
C ASN A 7 -4.82 21.53 -14.22
N ASP A 8 -5.96 21.73 -14.89
CA ASP A 8 -7.26 21.88 -14.25
C ASP A 8 -7.61 20.66 -13.37
N LEU A 9 -7.30 19.45 -13.85
CA LEU A 9 -7.54 18.23 -13.09
C LEU A 9 -6.62 18.08 -11.88
N ARG A 10 -5.33 18.41 -12.03
CA ARG A 10 -4.36 18.39 -10.92
C ARG A 10 -4.76 19.39 -9.85
N ASP A 11 -5.17 20.58 -10.27
CA ASP A 11 -5.55 21.70 -9.41
C ASP A 11 -6.97 21.50 -8.83
N GLY A 12 -7.73 20.54 -9.34
CA GLY A 12 -8.99 20.05 -8.78
C GLY A 12 -8.84 19.10 -7.59
N PHE A 13 -7.62 18.68 -7.24
CA PHE A 13 -7.35 17.76 -6.11
C PHE A 13 -8.01 18.24 -4.81
N GLU A 14 -7.87 19.52 -4.49
CA GLU A 14 -8.40 20.15 -3.29
C GLU A 14 -9.92 20.05 -3.25
N ALA A 15 -10.59 20.25 -4.39
CA ALA A 15 -12.04 20.09 -4.49
C ALA A 15 -12.46 18.62 -4.26
N HIS A 16 -11.71 17.65 -4.77
CA HIS A 16 -11.95 16.23 -4.49
C HIS A 16 -11.77 15.91 -2.99
N ARG A 17 -10.69 16.40 -2.38
CA ARG A 17 -10.44 16.27 -0.93
C ARG A 17 -11.59 16.88 -0.14
N ASP A 18 -12.02 18.10 -0.46
CA ASP A 18 -13.06 18.78 0.31
C ASP A 18 -14.40 18.07 0.14
N ALA A 19 -14.75 17.62 -1.06
CA ALA A 19 -15.93 16.80 -1.31
C ALA A 19 -15.92 15.50 -0.50
N LEU A 20 -14.75 14.87 -0.33
CA LEU A 20 -14.59 13.66 0.50
C LEU A 20 -14.97 13.92 1.96
N PHE A 21 -14.53 15.05 2.54
CA PHE A 21 -14.85 15.40 3.93
C PHE A 21 -16.30 15.88 4.08
N GLU A 22 -16.78 16.71 3.15
CA GLU A 22 -18.15 17.24 3.15
C GLU A 22 -19.22 16.13 3.06
N ALA A 23 -18.95 15.04 2.34
CA ALA A 23 -19.87 13.90 2.25
C ALA A 23 -20.18 13.24 3.61
N ASP A 24 -19.32 13.44 4.61
CA ASP A 24 -19.49 12.93 5.97
C ASP A 24 -19.77 14.04 6.99
N ARG A 25 -19.99 15.30 6.56
CA ARG A 25 -20.29 16.43 7.46
C ARG A 25 -21.47 16.13 8.40
N GLY A 26 -21.36 16.56 9.65
CA GLY A 26 -22.39 16.40 10.68
C GLY A 26 -22.61 14.96 11.18
N LYS A 27 -21.99 13.94 10.58
CA LYS A 27 -22.15 12.55 11.05
C LYS A 27 -21.51 12.38 12.43
N PRO A 28 -22.19 11.70 13.38
CA PRO A 28 -21.62 11.41 14.69
C PRO A 28 -20.59 10.28 14.60
N LEU A 29 -19.71 10.19 15.61
CA LEU A 29 -18.78 9.07 15.76
C LEU A 29 -19.54 7.74 15.95
N VAL A 30 -19.34 6.78 15.04
CA VAL A 30 -19.79 5.40 15.17
C VAL A 30 -18.58 4.49 15.37
N ARG A 31 -18.39 4.00 16.60
CA ARG A 31 -17.26 3.13 16.95
C ARG A 31 -17.46 1.75 16.35
N ALA A 32 -16.48 1.26 15.60
CA ALA A 32 -16.45 -0.15 15.20
C ALA A 32 -16.15 -1.04 16.43
N PRO A 33 -16.61 -2.30 16.45
CA PRO A 33 -16.38 -3.18 17.59
C PRO A 33 -14.90 -3.55 17.73
N LYS A 34 -14.43 -3.62 18.98
CA LYS A 34 -13.18 -4.33 19.33
C LYS A 34 -13.40 -5.83 19.11
N GLN A 35 -12.45 -6.50 18.46
CA GLN A 35 -12.58 -7.90 18.06
C GLN A 35 -11.65 -8.80 18.90
N PRO A 36 -11.98 -10.11 19.02
CA PRO A 36 -11.08 -11.07 19.65
C PRO A 36 -9.73 -11.15 18.91
N PRO A 37 -8.69 -11.68 19.55
CA PRO A 37 -7.40 -11.89 18.92
C PRO A 37 -7.48 -12.64 17.59
N LEU A 38 -6.67 -12.23 16.62
CA LEU A 38 -6.61 -12.86 15.29
C LEU A 38 -5.96 -14.26 15.30
N GLY A 39 -5.43 -14.70 16.44
CA GLY A 39 -4.85 -16.02 16.63
C GLY A 39 -4.32 -16.23 18.05
N PRO A 40 -3.91 -17.47 18.37
CA PRO A 40 -3.32 -17.78 19.67
C PRO A 40 -2.08 -16.93 19.97
N GLY A 41 -1.98 -16.44 21.21
CA GLY A 41 -0.85 -15.61 21.66
C GLY A 41 -0.87 -14.17 21.16
N ARG A 42 -1.96 -13.72 20.53
CA ARG A 42 -2.16 -12.33 20.10
C ARG A 42 -3.06 -11.56 21.06
N SER A 43 -2.92 -10.23 21.05
CA SER A 43 -3.76 -9.30 21.80
C SER A 43 -5.09 -9.05 21.07
N ALA A 44 -6.02 -8.32 21.70
CA ALA A 44 -7.28 -7.94 21.08
C ALA A 44 -7.03 -7.16 19.77
N TYR A 45 -7.83 -7.44 18.74
CA TYR A 45 -7.71 -6.78 17.45
C TYR A 45 -8.66 -5.59 17.38
N ILE A 46 -8.10 -4.38 17.48
CA ILE A 46 -8.87 -3.13 17.60
C ILE A 46 -8.68 -2.16 16.43
N ARG A 47 -8.03 -2.57 15.34
CA ARG A 47 -7.78 -1.72 14.17
C ARG A 47 -9.02 -1.03 13.64
N GLY A 48 -10.13 -1.77 13.49
CA GLY A 48 -11.40 -1.19 13.03
C GLY A 48 -11.93 -0.11 13.98
N TYR A 49 -11.84 -0.34 15.29
CA TYR A 49 -12.21 0.62 16.32
C TYR A 49 -11.37 1.90 16.21
N SER A 50 -10.04 1.78 16.15
CA SER A 50 -9.15 2.94 15.98
C SER A 50 -9.35 3.67 14.66
N PHE A 51 -9.65 2.96 13.57
CA PHE A 51 -9.95 3.58 12.29
C PHE A 51 -11.22 4.44 12.37
N SER A 52 -12.28 3.92 12.98
CA SER A 52 -13.53 4.69 13.12
C SER A 52 -13.36 6.00 13.90
N ILE A 53 -12.49 6.00 14.92
CA ILE A 53 -12.16 7.19 15.70
C ILE A 53 -11.30 8.15 14.88
N THR A 54 -10.22 7.64 14.29
CA THR A 54 -9.25 8.48 13.54
C THR A 54 -9.90 9.12 12.32
N GLU A 55 -10.76 8.39 11.61
CA GLU A 55 -11.55 8.91 10.47
C GLU A 55 -12.49 10.05 10.91
N CYS A 56 -13.22 9.84 12.00
CA CYS A 56 -14.11 10.86 12.55
C CYS A 56 -13.33 12.10 13.02
N ALA A 57 -12.29 11.92 13.82
CA ALA A 57 -11.48 13.01 14.36
C ALA A 57 -10.82 13.82 13.25
N THR A 58 -10.28 13.15 12.22
CA THR A 58 -9.68 13.84 11.06
C THR A 58 -10.68 14.74 10.37
N ARG A 59 -11.88 14.22 10.08
CA ARG A 59 -12.97 14.99 9.46
C ARG A 59 -13.40 16.17 10.33
N CYS A 60 -13.65 15.94 11.62
CA CYS A 60 -14.04 16.97 12.58
C CYS A 60 -13.02 18.11 12.65
N LEU A 61 -11.75 17.78 12.83
CA LEU A 61 -10.67 18.75 12.93
C LEU A 61 -10.45 19.48 11.61
N TRP A 62 -10.56 18.80 10.47
CA TRP A 62 -10.49 19.43 9.14
C TRP A 62 -11.62 20.44 8.92
N LEU A 63 -12.86 20.03 9.13
CA LEU A 63 -14.05 20.86 8.88
C LEU A 63 -14.34 21.88 9.99
N GLY A 64 -13.59 21.85 11.10
CA GLY A 64 -13.81 22.72 12.26
C GLY A 64 -15.13 22.46 12.97
N GLU A 65 -15.63 21.22 12.94
CA GLU A 65 -16.89 20.83 13.57
C GLU A 65 -16.69 19.73 14.61
N GLN A 66 -17.58 19.64 15.60
CA GLN A 66 -17.54 18.60 16.63
C GLN A 66 -16.13 18.44 17.27
N VAL A 67 -15.42 19.56 17.42
CA VAL A 67 -13.99 19.58 17.80
C VAL A 67 -13.77 19.00 19.20
N GLU A 68 -14.65 19.31 20.15
CA GLU A 68 -14.60 18.72 21.51
C GLU A 68 -14.73 17.19 21.43
N ALA A 69 -15.77 16.69 20.76
CA ALA A 69 -15.98 15.26 20.57
C ALA A 69 -14.84 14.56 19.82
N ALA A 70 -14.16 15.25 18.90
CA ALA A 70 -12.97 14.73 18.21
C ALA A 70 -11.79 14.55 19.16
N ASN A 71 -11.55 15.53 20.04
CA ASN A 71 -10.49 15.46 21.05
C ASN A 71 -10.78 14.37 22.08
N ASP A 72 -12.02 14.28 22.58
CA ASP A 72 -12.44 13.20 23.48
C ASP A 72 -12.23 11.83 22.85
N ALA A 73 -12.57 11.68 21.57
CA ALA A 73 -12.38 10.42 20.86
C ALA A 73 -10.88 10.06 20.69
N LEU A 74 -10.02 11.04 20.42
CA LEU A 74 -8.56 10.81 20.34
C LEU A 74 -7.99 10.36 21.70
N ILE A 75 -8.42 10.99 22.79
CA ILE A 75 -8.06 10.61 24.16
C ILE A 75 -8.57 9.20 24.48
N GLU A 76 -9.81 8.89 24.11
CA GLU A 76 -10.42 7.56 24.27
C GLU A 76 -9.60 6.49 23.53
N ASN A 77 -9.27 6.73 22.26
CA ASN A 77 -8.48 5.78 21.48
C ASN A 77 -7.10 5.58 22.10
N ALA A 78 -6.41 6.66 22.46
CA ALA A 78 -5.10 6.56 23.10
C ALA A 78 -5.15 5.77 24.42
N SER A 79 -6.15 6.04 25.26
CA SER A 79 -6.33 5.36 26.54
C SER A 79 -6.66 3.87 26.35
N ALA A 80 -7.47 3.52 25.34
CA ALA A 80 -7.77 2.11 25.03
C ALA A 80 -6.53 1.25 24.73
N TYR A 81 -5.43 1.86 24.27
CA TYR A 81 -4.14 1.19 24.11
C TYR A 81 -3.27 1.26 25.36
N LEU A 82 -3.19 2.43 26.00
CA LEU A 82 -2.34 2.64 27.19
C LEU A 82 -2.82 1.83 28.40
N ASP A 83 -4.13 1.58 28.50
CA ASP A 83 -4.73 0.77 29.56
C ASP A 83 -4.56 -0.75 29.33
N ASP A 84 -4.24 -1.17 28.10
CA ASP A 84 -3.92 -2.56 27.72
C ASP A 84 -2.71 -2.61 26.76
N PRO A 85 -1.48 -2.32 27.26
CA PRO A 85 -0.28 -2.16 26.44
C PRO A 85 0.05 -3.30 25.47
N PRO A 86 -0.22 -4.59 25.77
CA PRO A 86 -0.04 -5.67 24.80
C PRO A 86 -0.73 -5.42 23.45
N ILE A 87 -1.83 -4.65 23.40
CA ILE A 87 -2.51 -4.29 22.16
C ILE A 87 -1.63 -3.38 21.26
N ILE A 88 -0.81 -2.51 21.85
CA ILE A 88 0.08 -1.59 21.14
C ILE A 88 1.05 -2.36 20.25
N HIS A 89 1.57 -3.47 20.76
CA HIS A 89 2.63 -4.25 20.11
C HIS A 89 2.12 -5.35 19.18
N ASP A 90 0.80 -5.53 19.08
CA ASP A 90 0.24 -6.44 18.09
C ASP A 90 0.43 -5.89 16.68
N ARG A 91 0.97 -6.72 15.78
CA ARG A 91 1.35 -6.31 14.42
C ARG A 91 0.19 -5.81 13.55
N ASP A 92 -1.05 -6.15 13.88
CA ASP A 92 -2.23 -5.73 13.12
C ASP A 92 -3.01 -4.61 13.84
N SER A 93 -2.35 -3.84 14.72
CA SER A 93 -2.97 -2.89 15.64
C SER A 93 -2.47 -1.45 15.48
N PHE A 94 -1.61 -0.93 16.37
CA PHE A 94 -1.37 0.52 16.50
C PHE A 94 -0.80 1.21 15.26
N HIS A 95 0.31 0.71 14.68
CA HIS A 95 0.99 1.39 13.56
C HIS A 95 0.16 1.47 12.26
N TRP A 96 -1.02 0.86 12.24
CA TRP A 96 -1.95 0.97 11.11
C TRP A 96 -2.65 2.32 11.01
N HIS A 97 -2.62 3.16 12.06
CA HIS A 97 -3.23 4.49 12.07
C HIS A 97 -2.35 5.58 12.71
N SER A 98 -1.16 5.23 13.19
CA SER A 98 -0.18 6.16 13.78
C SER A 98 0.20 7.30 12.84
N ASP A 99 0.25 7.03 11.52
CA ASP A 99 0.54 8.03 10.51
C ASP A 99 -0.44 9.21 10.59
N MET A 100 -1.71 8.93 10.85
CA MET A 100 -2.73 9.96 11.00
C MET A 100 -2.67 10.67 12.34
N LEU A 101 -2.40 9.97 13.45
CA LEU A 101 -2.26 10.64 14.77
C LEU A 101 -1.13 11.68 14.74
N LEU A 102 0.03 11.30 14.21
CA LEU A 102 1.19 12.19 14.12
C LEU A 102 0.93 13.34 13.14
N ARG A 103 0.22 13.09 12.01
CA ARG A 103 -0.21 14.16 11.10
C ARG A 103 -1.18 15.14 11.77
N LEU A 104 -2.14 14.67 12.56
CA LEU A 104 -3.08 15.56 13.25
C LEU A 104 -2.38 16.44 14.27
N ILE A 105 -1.33 15.95 14.94
CA ILE A 105 -0.48 16.76 15.83
C ILE A 105 0.23 17.86 15.03
N GLU A 106 0.86 17.54 13.90
CA GLU A 106 1.51 18.55 13.03
C GLU A 106 0.51 19.60 12.52
N MET A 107 -0.73 19.22 12.23
CA MET A 107 -1.74 20.14 11.70
C MET A 107 -2.43 20.98 12.78
N TYR A 108 -2.70 20.40 13.94
CA TYR A 108 -3.65 20.96 14.92
C TYR A 108 -3.19 20.93 16.37
N GLY A 109 -2.05 20.31 16.68
CA GLY A 109 -1.48 20.28 18.02
C GLY A 109 -1.11 21.68 18.51
N SER A 110 -0.43 21.76 19.66
CA SER A 110 -0.08 23.04 20.29
C SER A 110 0.69 23.99 19.35
N ASN A 111 1.47 23.42 18.42
CA ASN A 111 2.22 24.15 17.39
C ASN A 111 1.72 23.85 15.96
N GLY A 112 0.45 23.47 15.80
CA GLY A 112 -0.12 23.00 14.53
C GLY A 112 -0.04 24.03 13.41
N VAL A 113 0.27 23.57 12.19
CA VAL A 113 0.48 24.44 11.01
C VAL A 113 -0.81 24.88 10.32
N ILE A 114 -1.94 24.23 10.59
CA ILE A 114 -3.26 24.58 10.01
C ILE A 114 -4.08 25.40 11.00
N ASP A 115 -4.25 24.91 12.22
CA ASP A 115 -4.91 25.66 13.30
C ASP A 115 -4.39 25.19 14.66
N ALA A 116 -3.42 25.93 15.19
CA ALA A 116 -2.72 25.59 16.42
C ALA A 116 -3.67 25.51 17.62
N GLY A 117 -3.61 24.39 18.34
CA GLY A 117 -4.41 24.14 19.53
C GLY A 117 -5.85 23.68 19.25
N ARG A 118 -6.24 23.48 17.97
CA ARG A 118 -7.54 22.85 17.64
C ARG A 118 -7.60 21.39 18.12
N MET A 119 -6.47 20.69 18.12
CA MET A 119 -6.25 19.50 18.93
C MET A 119 -5.80 19.97 20.32
N THR A 120 -6.54 19.59 21.36
CA THR A 120 -6.24 20.02 22.72
C THR A 120 -4.90 19.45 23.18
N ARG A 121 -4.22 20.17 24.07
CA ARG A 121 -2.96 19.71 24.66
C ARG A 121 -3.07 18.34 25.33
N GLU A 122 -4.23 18.02 25.92
CA GLU A 122 -4.48 16.71 26.52
C GLU A 122 -4.52 15.61 25.45
N ALA A 123 -5.27 15.81 24.36
CA ALA A 123 -5.32 14.85 23.26
C ALA A 123 -3.94 14.67 22.60
N GLU A 124 -3.24 15.77 22.33
CA GLU A 124 -1.86 15.77 21.80
C GLU A 124 -0.94 14.94 22.68
N LYS A 125 -0.91 15.23 24.00
CA LYS A 125 -0.09 14.49 24.96
C LYS A 125 -0.44 13.00 24.99
N LYS A 126 -1.72 12.64 25.05
CA LYS A 126 -2.14 11.23 25.07
C LYS A 126 -1.74 10.49 23.80
N CYS A 127 -1.87 11.12 22.64
CA CYS A 127 -1.40 10.54 21.38
C CYS A 127 0.12 10.37 21.33
N LEU A 128 0.89 11.35 21.82
CA LEU A 128 2.36 11.26 21.91
C LEU A 128 2.81 10.19 22.91
N ASP A 129 2.16 10.06 24.07
CA ASP A 129 2.43 9.00 25.06
C ASP A 129 2.17 7.61 24.46
N LEU A 130 1.09 7.44 23.70
CA LEU A 130 0.84 6.20 22.96
C LEU A 130 1.91 5.93 21.89
N CYS A 131 2.29 6.95 21.11
CA CYS A 131 3.36 6.81 20.12
C CYS A 131 4.70 6.43 20.79
N TRP A 132 5.00 7.00 21.95
CA TRP A 132 6.19 6.67 22.73
C TRP A 132 6.19 5.20 23.16
N GLU A 133 5.11 4.70 23.76
CA GLU A 133 5.04 3.31 24.21
C GLU A 133 5.22 2.33 23.06
N TYR A 134 4.77 2.66 21.84
CA TYR A 134 5.12 1.89 20.65
C TYR A 134 6.60 2.08 20.24
N CYS A 135 7.06 3.33 20.10
CA CYS A 135 8.36 3.61 19.51
C CYS A 135 9.54 3.19 20.40
N ARG A 136 9.41 3.27 21.73
CA ARG A 136 10.48 2.93 22.69
C ARG A 136 11.08 1.53 22.45
N PRO A 137 10.30 0.44 22.34
CA PRO A 137 10.83 -0.90 22.03
C PRO A 137 11.01 -1.20 20.53
N HIS A 138 10.26 -0.50 19.66
CA HIS A 138 10.20 -0.82 18.23
C HIS A 138 11.11 0.02 17.35
N SER A 139 11.59 1.17 17.80
CA SER A 139 12.60 1.95 17.09
C SER A 139 13.99 1.48 17.53
N LYS A 140 14.80 1.02 16.59
CA LYS A 140 16.17 0.54 16.88
C LYS A 140 17.14 1.15 15.89
N LEU A 141 18.18 1.82 16.36
CA LEU A 141 19.24 2.42 15.55
C LEU A 141 19.91 1.38 14.65
N LYS A 142 20.08 0.15 15.13
CA LYS A 142 20.62 -0.96 14.31
C LYS A 142 19.72 -1.33 13.12
N ASP A 143 18.40 -1.15 13.24
CA ASP A 143 17.45 -1.45 12.17
C ASP A 143 17.46 -0.30 11.12
N ALA A 144 17.79 0.92 11.56
CA ALA A 144 17.99 2.10 10.71
C ALA A 144 19.39 2.16 10.05
N ASP A 145 20.37 1.36 10.51
CA ASP A 145 21.67 1.24 9.84
C ASP A 145 21.55 0.40 8.55
N TYR A 146 21.25 1.09 7.46
CA TYR A 146 21.01 0.47 6.16
C TYR A 146 22.28 -0.04 5.46
N ARG A 147 23.48 0.22 5.98
CA ARG A 147 24.73 -0.11 5.25
C ARG A 147 24.88 -1.59 4.96
N ALA A 148 24.46 -2.44 5.90
CA ALA A 148 24.52 -3.90 5.74
C ALA A 148 23.29 -4.46 5.00
N SER A 149 22.10 -3.91 5.27
CA SER A 149 20.85 -4.45 4.71
C SER A 149 20.51 -3.89 3.33
N GLY A 150 21.08 -2.75 2.94
CA GLY A 150 20.64 -2.01 1.76
C GLY A 150 19.15 -1.65 1.82
N THR A 151 18.54 -1.54 3.01
CA THR A 151 17.08 -1.39 3.20
C THR A 151 16.22 -2.56 2.71
N TRP A 152 16.83 -3.72 2.43
CA TRP A 152 16.18 -4.94 1.95
C TRP A 152 16.04 -6.03 3.02
N ASP A 153 16.30 -5.68 4.28
CA ASP A 153 15.82 -6.44 5.42
C ASP A 153 14.41 -5.95 5.75
N ILE A 154 13.40 -6.72 5.34
CA ILE A 154 11.99 -6.34 5.42
C ILE A 154 11.35 -7.02 6.63
N HIS A 155 10.87 -6.24 7.59
CA HIS A 155 10.19 -6.76 8.77
C HIS A 155 8.70 -7.03 8.50
N GLU A 156 8.26 -8.25 8.83
CA GLU A 156 6.91 -8.79 8.69
C GLU A 156 6.40 -8.88 7.25
N SER A 157 5.96 -7.77 6.70
CA SER A 157 5.64 -7.57 5.28
C SER A 157 6.05 -6.17 4.89
N GLU A 158 6.15 -5.88 3.60
CA GLU A 158 6.75 -4.62 3.17
C GLU A 158 5.92 -3.41 3.61
N ASN A 159 4.59 -3.54 3.58
CA ASN A 159 3.74 -2.49 4.13
C ASN A 159 3.88 -2.31 5.66
N HIS A 160 4.12 -3.37 6.43
CA HIS A 160 4.36 -3.26 7.88
C HIS A 160 5.70 -2.59 8.15
N HIS A 161 6.72 -2.98 7.40
CA HIS A 161 8.05 -2.39 7.47
C HIS A 161 8.02 -0.88 7.26
N VAL A 162 7.33 -0.40 6.22
CA VAL A 162 7.19 1.04 5.95
C VAL A 162 6.37 1.76 7.01
N GLN A 163 5.24 1.20 7.44
CA GLN A 163 4.44 1.80 8.51
C GLN A 163 5.24 1.92 9.82
N ARG A 164 6.05 0.90 10.16
CA ARG A 164 6.91 0.93 11.34
C ARG A 164 7.94 2.05 11.25
N PHE A 165 8.80 2.06 10.21
CA PHE A 165 9.88 3.05 10.17
C PHE A 165 9.37 4.49 9.97
N SER A 166 8.27 4.68 9.24
CA SER A 166 7.68 6.02 9.09
C SER A 166 7.05 6.51 10.41
N THR A 167 6.47 5.61 11.21
CA THR A 167 5.98 5.93 12.56
C THR A 167 7.13 6.33 13.48
N THR A 168 8.20 5.53 13.51
CA THR A 168 9.35 5.81 14.38
C THR A 168 10.07 7.08 13.98
N TRP A 169 10.22 7.34 12.67
CA TRP A 169 10.75 8.59 12.14
C TRP A 169 9.90 9.80 12.57
N HIS A 170 8.58 9.73 12.33
CA HIS A 170 7.70 10.87 12.52
C HIS A 170 7.51 11.21 14.01
N TYR A 171 7.42 10.20 14.89
CA TYR A 171 7.46 10.42 16.32
C TYR A 171 8.78 11.05 16.77
N ALA A 172 9.94 10.53 16.32
CA ALA A 172 11.25 11.07 16.69
C ALA A 172 11.42 12.54 16.23
N LYS A 173 10.86 12.91 15.06
CA LYS A 173 10.81 14.31 14.58
C LYS A 173 10.12 15.22 15.58
N LEU A 174 8.95 14.84 16.09
CA LEU A 174 8.21 15.64 17.07
C LEU A 174 8.91 15.62 18.43
N ALA A 175 9.29 14.44 18.91
CA ALA A 175 9.85 14.24 20.23
C ALA A 175 11.20 14.96 20.44
N LYS A 176 12.05 15.07 19.41
CA LYS A 176 13.38 15.71 19.57
C LYS A 176 13.31 17.20 19.96
N ASP A 177 12.23 17.88 19.61
CA ASP A 177 12.04 19.31 19.89
C ASP A 177 11.04 19.56 21.04
N ASP A 178 10.26 18.54 21.42
CA ASP A 178 9.27 18.65 22.48
C ASP A 178 9.91 18.59 23.88
N PRO A 179 9.66 19.58 24.77
CA PRO A 179 10.28 19.62 26.10
C PRO A 179 9.94 18.42 26.99
N ASP A 180 8.80 17.77 26.79
CA ASP A 180 8.35 16.63 27.59
C ASP A 180 9.00 15.32 27.12
N TYR A 181 9.44 15.23 25.85
CA TYR A 181 9.92 13.98 25.24
C TYR A 181 11.39 14.00 24.79
N ARG A 182 12.00 15.17 24.54
CA ARG A 182 13.35 15.28 23.95
C ARG A 182 14.47 14.60 24.71
N ASN A 183 14.26 14.36 26.01
CA ASN A 183 15.22 13.72 26.91
C ASN A 183 14.86 12.26 27.22
N PHE A 184 13.85 11.68 26.56
CA PHE A 184 13.55 10.26 26.70
C PHE A 184 14.65 9.41 26.07
N GLU A 185 14.79 8.19 26.55
CA GLU A 185 15.76 7.22 26.06
C GLU A 185 15.02 5.98 25.55
N TYR A 186 15.27 5.60 24.30
CA TYR A 186 14.69 4.39 23.69
C TYR A 186 15.33 3.15 24.32
N ASP A 187 14.72 1.97 24.15
CA ASP A 187 15.24 0.72 24.77
C ASP A 187 16.64 0.31 24.25
N ASP A 188 17.09 0.90 23.14
CA ASP A 188 18.43 0.71 22.59
C ASP A 188 19.46 1.77 23.03
N GLY A 189 19.07 2.66 23.95
CA GLY A 189 19.92 3.73 24.50
C GLY A 189 19.99 4.99 23.64
N GLY A 190 19.33 5.03 22.48
CA GLY A 190 19.32 6.21 21.61
C GLY A 190 18.39 7.32 22.12
N SER A 191 18.70 8.57 21.79
CA SER A 191 17.80 9.71 22.01
C SER A 191 16.82 9.92 20.83
N PRO A 192 15.72 10.67 21.01
CA PRO A 192 14.86 11.10 19.90
C PRO A 192 15.62 11.76 18.75
N LEU A 193 16.66 12.55 19.03
CA LEU A 193 17.47 13.17 18.00
C LEU A 193 18.28 12.13 17.20
N ASP A 194 18.83 11.11 17.87
CA ASP A 194 19.59 10.04 17.20
C ASP A 194 18.68 9.23 16.28
N HIS A 195 17.50 8.84 16.78
CA HIS A 195 16.50 8.09 16.02
C HIS A 195 15.96 8.91 14.85
N TYR A 196 15.70 10.21 15.02
CA TYR A 196 15.28 11.09 13.94
C TYR A 196 16.30 11.15 12.81
N ARG A 197 17.59 11.34 13.14
CA ARG A 197 18.67 11.37 12.14
C ARG A 197 18.81 10.03 11.42
N ALA A 198 18.90 8.93 12.17
CA ALA A 198 19.10 7.60 11.62
C ALA A 198 17.95 7.18 10.69
N TRP A 199 16.70 7.41 11.10
CA TRP A 199 15.54 7.08 10.25
C TRP A 199 15.35 8.02 9.06
N THR A 200 15.81 9.28 9.16
CA THR A 200 15.87 10.20 8.02
C THR A 200 16.82 9.65 6.95
N ASP A 201 18.04 9.29 7.34
CA ASP A 201 19.04 8.70 6.43
C ASP A 201 18.56 7.36 5.85
N TYR A 202 17.96 6.51 6.68
CA TYR A 202 17.36 5.25 6.26
C TYR A 202 16.28 5.45 5.20
N THR A 203 15.36 6.40 5.41
CA THR A 203 14.23 6.62 4.49
C THR A 203 14.71 7.17 3.15
N ILE A 204 15.73 8.02 3.15
CA ILE A 204 16.42 8.46 1.91
C ILE A 204 17.03 7.25 1.18
N ALA A 205 17.78 6.41 1.90
CA ALA A 205 18.38 5.22 1.32
C ALA A 205 17.31 4.23 0.78
N TYR A 206 16.19 4.11 1.48
CA TYR A 206 15.05 3.27 1.07
C TYR A 206 14.50 3.73 -0.29
N CYS A 207 14.29 5.04 -0.47
CA CYS A 207 13.83 5.61 -1.73
C CYS A 207 14.81 5.31 -2.88
N LEU A 208 16.10 5.52 -2.64
CA LEU A 208 17.16 5.28 -3.64
C LEU A 208 17.28 3.79 -4.01
N GLU A 209 17.17 2.89 -3.04
CA GLU A 209 17.25 1.45 -3.30
C GLU A 209 16.06 0.93 -4.10
N ARG A 210 14.85 1.46 -3.86
CA ARG A 210 13.66 1.13 -4.68
C ARG A 210 13.79 1.64 -6.12
N ALA A 211 14.43 2.81 -6.31
CA ALA A 211 14.76 3.28 -7.65
C ALA A 211 15.84 2.41 -8.33
N ARG A 212 16.81 1.90 -7.56
CA ARG A 212 17.96 1.13 -8.08
C ARG A 212 17.64 -0.33 -8.42
N LYS A 213 16.87 -1.01 -7.58
CA LYS A 213 16.68 -2.48 -7.65
C LYS A 213 15.23 -2.89 -7.93
N GLY A 214 14.37 -1.93 -8.24
CA GLY A 214 12.94 -2.15 -8.43
C GLY A 214 12.13 -1.77 -7.20
N LEU A 215 10.83 -1.51 -7.39
CA LEU A 215 9.90 -1.07 -6.35
C LEU A 215 9.61 -2.20 -5.33
N PHE A 216 8.35 -2.44 -5.03
CA PHE A 216 7.93 -3.27 -3.92
C PHE A 216 7.96 -4.76 -4.25
N VAL A 217 8.36 -5.56 -3.27
CA VAL A 217 8.30 -7.03 -3.24
C VAL A 217 6.85 -7.51 -3.21
N GLU A 218 5.98 -6.76 -2.49
CA GLU A 218 4.53 -6.91 -2.56
C GLU A 218 3.99 -6.21 -3.81
N MET A 219 4.37 -6.74 -4.98
CA MET A 219 4.14 -6.16 -6.30
C MET A 219 2.67 -5.85 -6.58
N HIS A 220 2.40 -4.58 -6.93
CA HIS A 220 1.15 -4.12 -7.54
C HIS A 220 -0.12 -4.68 -6.88
N ASN A 221 -0.15 -4.61 -5.55
CA ASN A 221 -1.33 -4.96 -4.79
C ASN A 221 -2.02 -3.71 -4.27
N GLU A 222 -3.26 -3.48 -4.72
CA GLU A 222 -4.03 -2.29 -4.39
C GLU A 222 -4.17 -2.03 -2.88
N GLY A 223 -4.32 -3.09 -2.08
CA GLY A 223 -4.50 -2.99 -0.64
C GLY A 223 -3.18 -2.71 0.09
N TYR A 224 -2.17 -3.52 -0.19
CA TYR A 224 -0.86 -3.45 0.47
C TYR A 224 -0.09 -2.19 0.11
N ASN A 225 -0.05 -1.82 -1.17
CA ASN A 225 0.63 -0.60 -1.61
C ASN A 225 -0.08 0.65 -1.07
N GLY A 226 -1.41 0.65 -1.06
CA GLY A 226 -2.17 1.76 -0.49
C GLY A 226 -1.81 2.05 0.97
N VAL A 227 -1.69 1.01 1.81
CA VAL A 227 -1.28 1.20 3.21
C VAL A 227 0.23 1.46 3.39
N LEU A 228 1.07 0.98 2.47
CA LEU A 228 2.51 1.25 2.45
C LEU A 228 2.78 2.75 2.25
N LEU A 229 2.07 3.39 1.32
CA LEU A 229 2.33 4.77 0.93
C LEU A 229 1.96 5.82 2.00
N LYS A 230 1.06 5.49 2.94
CA LYS A 230 0.52 6.44 3.93
C LYS A 230 1.61 7.23 4.67
N GLY A 231 2.56 6.52 5.27
CA GLY A 231 3.63 7.14 6.04
C GLY A 231 4.62 7.94 5.19
N LEU A 232 4.72 7.62 3.89
CA LEU A 232 5.57 8.35 2.95
C LEU A 232 4.97 9.73 2.63
N TYR A 233 3.65 9.89 2.57
CA TYR A 233 3.04 11.23 2.46
C TYR A 233 3.42 12.14 3.64
N ASN A 234 3.51 11.60 4.85
CA ASN A 234 4.01 12.37 6.00
C ASN A 234 5.49 12.72 5.89
N CYS A 235 6.31 11.78 5.41
CA CYS A 235 7.73 12.06 5.17
C CYS A 235 7.94 13.14 4.10
N TYR A 236 7.05 13.19 3.09
CA TYR A 236 7.03 14.26 2.10
C TYR A 236 6.63 15.61 2.72
N ASP A 237 5.49 15.70 3.40
CA ASP A 237 4.99 16.97 3.91
C ASP A 237 5.84 17.55 5.06
N TYR A 238 6.30 16.69 5.98
CA TYR A 238 6.94 17.10 7.23
C TYR A 238 8.45 16.81 7.27
N GLY A 239 9.00 16.12 6.27
CA GLY A 239 10.44 15.96 6.12
C GLY A 239 11.11 17.26 5.67
N GLU A 240 12.32 17.51 6.17
CA GLU A 240 13.20 18.54 5.64
C GLU A 240 13.85 18.06 4.33
N ALA A 241 14.37 18.98 3.51
CA ALA A 241 15.27 18.59 2.43
C ALA A 241 16.56 18.02 3.05
N PRO A 242 17.07 16.84 2.60
CA PRO A 242 16.77 16.14 1.35
C PRO A 242 15.69 15.03 1.41
N LEU A 243 15.16 14.70 2.59
CA LEU A 243 14.16 13.62 2.74
C LEU A 243 12.91 13.86 1.89
N ARG A 244 12.33 15.07 1.98
CA ARG A 244 11.14 15.46 1.21
C ARG A 244 11.30 15.20 -0.29
N GLU A 245 12.44 15.59 -0.84
CA GLU A 245 12.71 15.47 -2.28
C GLU A 245 12.81 14.01 -2.71
N GLN A 246 13.48 13.17 -1.93
CA GLN A 246 13.66 11.75 -2.27
C GLN A 246 12.36 10.97 -2.14
N VAL A 247 11.55 11.28 -1.12
CA VAL A 247 10.23 10.68 -0.96
C VAL A 247 9.29 11.14 -2.08
N GLY A 248 9.33 12.43 -2.46
CA GLY A 248 8.58 12.94 -3.62
C GLY A 248 8.92 12.17 -4.91
N ARG A 249 10.22 11.95 -5.18
CA ARG A 249 10.68 11.16 -6.34
C ARG A 249 10.23 9.69 -6.28
N LEU A 250 10.18 9.09 -5.08
CA LEU A 250 9.66 7.73 -4.91
C LEU A 250 8.15 7.67 -5.20
N LEU A 251 7.38 8.66 -4.73
CA LEU A 251 5.96 8.77 -5.03
C LEU A 251 5.73 8.96 -6.54
N ASP A 252 6.51 9.83 -7.19
CA ASP A 252 6.47 10.02 -8.65
C ASP A 252 6.75 8.70 -9.38
N LEU A 253 7.80 7.97 -8.98
CA LEU A 253 8.17 6.69 -9.58
C LEU A 253 7.10 5.62 -9.39
N TYR A 254 6.50 5.55 -8.20
CA TYR A 254 5.39 4.65 -7.92
C TYR A 254 4.20 4.94 -8.83
N TRP A 255 3.78 6.21 -8.89
CA TRP A 255 2.63 6.61 -9.67
C TRP A 255 2.86 6.52 -11.19
N ALA A 256 4.08 6.79 -11.67
CA ALA A 256 4.46 6.53 -13.05
C ALA A 256 4.36 5.04 -13.40
N THR A 257 4.80 4.18 -12.48
CA THR A 257 4.71 2.72 -12.62
C THR A 257 3.27 2.23 -12.64
N TRP A 258 2.42 2.77 -11.77
CA TRP A 258 0.98 2.51 -11.77
C TRP A 258 0.32 2.99 -13.07
N ALA A 259 0.63 4.21 -13.49
CA ALA A 259 0.02 4.86 -14.64
C ALA A 259 0.26 4.10 -15.94
N GLN A 260 1.48 3.62 -16.21
CA GLN A 260 1.78 2.83 -17.42
C GLN A 260 1.12 1.43 -17.45
N GLU A 261 0.53 0.97 -16.36
CA GLU A 261 0.08 -0.41 -16.26
C GLU A 261 -1.34 -0.55 -15.73
N GLN A 262 -2.18 0.42 -16.08
CA GLN A 262 -3.60 0.40 -15.80
C GLN A 262 -4.43 0.77 -17.02
N ILE A 263 -5.65 0.27 -17.06
CA ILE A 263 -6.73 0.73 -17.94
C ILE A 263 -7.96 0.99 -17.08
N ASP A 264 -8.60 2.14 -17.25
CA ASP A 264 -9.81 2.56 -16.52
C ASP A 264 -9.67 2.46 -14.99
N GLY A 265 -8.48 2.76 -14.47
CA GLY A 265 -8.15 2.66 -13.04
C GLY A 265 -7.81 1.25 -12.56
N VAL A 266 -7.97 0.22 -13.40
CA VAL A 266 -7.66 -1.17 -13.06
C VAL A 266 -6.20 -1.48 -13.36
N GLU A 267 -5.43 -1.84 -12.35
CA GLU A 267 -4.06 -2.33 -12.54
C GLU A 267 -4.07 -3.67 -13.31
N GLY A 268 -3.21 -3.76 -14.33
CA GLY A 268 -2.83 -4.98 -15.02
C GLY A 268 -1.54 -5.57 -14.42
N GLY A 269 -0.78 -6.26 -15.27
CA GLY A 269 0.57 -6.72 -14.94
C GLY A 269 0.66 -7.84 -13.90
N GLY A 270 1.86 -8.39 -13.71
CA GLY A 270 2.09 -9.43 -12.70
C GLY A 270 1.94 -8.91 -11.26
N ARG A 271 1.36 -9.67 -10.32
CA ARG A 271 1.16 -9.17 -8.94
C ARG A 271 1.47 -10.22 -7.89
N THR A 272 1.59 -9.81 -6.64
CA THR A 272 1.59 -10.71 -5.47
C THR A 272 0.52 -10.30 -4.48
N ARG A 273 0.26 -11.17 -3.49
CA ARG A 273 -0.72 -10.92 -2.42
C ARG A 273 -2.18 -10.81 -2.94
N VAL A 274 -2.49 -11.33 -4.13
CA VAL A 274 -3.83 -11.23 -4.73
C VAL A 274 -4.71 -12.40 -4.27
N TYR A 275 -5.52 -12.17 -3.25
CA TYR A 275 -6.37 -13.23 -2.70
C TYR A 275 -7.42 -13.73 -3.71
N GLN A 276 -7.90 -14.95 -3.52
CA GLN A 276 -8.78 -15.61 -4.49
C GLN A 276 -10.28 -15.28 -4.32
N GLY A 277 -10.60 -14.37 -3.39
CA GLY A 277 -11.96 -13.88 -3.16
C GLY A 277 -12.33 -12.73 -4.09
N ALA A 278 -13.64 -12.48 -4.21
CA ALA A 278 -14.18 -11.45 -5.11
C ALA A 278 -13.55 -10.06 -4.91
N GLY A 279 -13.25 -9.65 -3.68
CA GLY A 279 -12.65 -8.33 -3.41
C GLY A 279 -11.23 -8.14 -3.94
N SER A 280 -10.49 -9.22 -4.21
CA SER A 280 -9.16 -9.15 -4.83
C SER A 280 -9.18 -9.51 -6.32
N LEU A 281 -10.18 -10.28 -6.76
CA LEU A 281 -10.39 -10.62 -8.16
C LEU A 281 -11.24 -9.59 -8.93
N THR A 282 -11.89 -8.65 -8.24
CA THR A 282 -12.68 -7.56 -8.85
C THR A 282 -12.14 -6.23 -8.38
N HIS A 283 -12.12 -5.21 -9.23
CA HIS A 283 -11.63 -3.86 -8.90
C HIS A 283 -12.68 -3.05 -8.12
N ARG A 284 -13.46 -3.71 -7.25
CA ARG A 284 -14.53 -3.06 -6.49
C ARG A 284 -13.97 -2.61 -5.15
N ASP A 285 -13.72 -1.30 -5.02
CA ASP A 285 -13.48 -0.58 -3.76
C ASP A 285 -12.08 -0.68 -3.11
N GLY A 286 -11.02 -0.89 -3.90
CA GLY A 286 -9.63 -0.90 -3.42
C GLY A 286 -9.09 0.48 -2.99
N THR A 287 -8.05 0.49 -2.14
CA THR A 287 -7.39 1.75 -1.70
C THR A 287 -6.83 2.54 -2.88
N MET A 288 -6.21 1.87 -3.86
CA MET A 288 -5.67 2.54 -5.04
C MET A 288 -6.75 3.22 -5.87
N ALA A 289 -7.91 2.60 -6.08
CA ALA A 289 -9.03 3.21 -6.79
C ALA A 289 -9.52 4.53 -6.15
N ARG A 290 -9.41 4.65 -4.82
CA ARG A 290 -9.73 5.89 -4.11
C ARG A 290 -8.63 6.94 -4.23
N LEU A 291 -7.37 6.52 -4.17
CA LEU A 291 -6.24 7.42 -4.39
C LEU A 291 -6.21 7.98 -5.81
N THR A 292 -6.62 7.18 -6.81
CA THR A 292 -6.70 7.62 -8.21
C THR A 292 -7.82 8.63 -8.42
N TRP A 293 -8.98 8.42 -7.77
CA TRP A 293 -10.06 9.41 -7.78
C TRP A 293 -9.60 10.72 -7.15
N LEU A 294 -8.92 10.66 -6.01
CA LEU A 294 -8.39 11.83 -5.33
C LEU A 294 -7.40 12.62 -6.21
N HIS A 295 -6.46 11.92 -6.87
CA HIS A 295 -5.43 12.57 -7.69
C HIS A 295 -5.87 13.01 -9.08
N MET A 296 -6.83 12.31 -9.70
CA MET A 296 -7.13 12.46 -11.12
C MET A 296 -8.64 12.52 -11.41
N GLY A 297 -9.51 12.60 -10.40
CA GLY A 297 -10.97 12.62 -10.59
C GLY A 297 -11.57 11.38 -11.24
N SER A 298 -10.75 10.38 -11.59
CA SER A 298 -11.16 9.18 -12.33
C SER A 298 -11.61 8.09 -11.37
N GLY A 299 -12.80 7.53 -11.64
CA GLY A 299 -13.46 6.56 -10.77
C GLY A 299 -14.59 7.17 -9.96
N LYS A 300 -14.93 6.57 -8.81
CA LYS A 300 -15.98 7.06 -7.90
C LYS A 300 -15.39 7.44 -6.54
N PRO A 301 -15.87 8.53 -5.91
CA PRO A 301 -15.54 8.81 -4.52
C PRO A 301 -15.97 7.63 -3.64
N GLY A 302 -15.11 7.27 -2.69
CA GLY A 302 -15.44 6.35 -1.62
C GLY A 302 -15.69 7.09 -0.30
N PRO A 303 -16.19 6.41 0.74
CA PRO A 303 -16.25 6.98 2.08
C PRO A 303 -14.83 7.30 2.59
N ILE A 304 -14.76 8.18 3.60
CA ILE A 304 -13.52 8.45 4.33
C ILE A 304 -12.97 7.12 4.88
N ARG A 305 -11.67 6.90 4.67
CA ARG A 305 -10.94 5.73 5.17
C ARG A 305 -9.54 6.11 5.61
N CYS A 306 -9.07 5.55 6.72
CA CYS A 306 -7.69 5.74 7.19
C CYS A 306 -6.64 5.45 6.11
N THR A 307 -6.94 4.57 5.15
CA THR A 307 -6.01 4.19 4.09
C THR A 307 -5.73 5.27 3.04
N VAL A 308 -6.52 6.36 3.01
CA VAL A 308 -6.37 7.45 2.02
C VAL A 308 -6.17 8.84 2.65
N LEU A 309 -6.38 8.98 3.97
CA LEU A 309 -6.36 10.28 4.64
C LEU A 309 -5.01 11.00 4.54
N SER A 310 -3.90 10.27 4.72
CA SER A 310 -2.55 10.86 4.61
C SER A 310 -2.28 11.43 3.22
N ALA A 311 -2.81 10.81 2.16
CA ALA A 311 -2.74 11.36 0.81
C ALA A 311 -3.68 12.57 0.64
N ALA A 312 -4.92 12.45 1.10
CA ALA A 312 -5.95 13.50 1.00
C ALA A 312 -5.51 14.82 1.64
N LEU A 313 -4.76 14.75 2.73
CA LEU A 313 -4.26 15.92 3.45
C LEU A 313 -2.85 16.34 3.03
N SER A 314 -2.25 15.68 2.03
CA SER A 314 -0.89 15.96 1.60
C SER A 314 -0.82 17.09 0.56
N ALA A 315 0.33 17.78 0.54
CA ALA A 315 0.67 18.74 -0.50
C ALA A 315 1.21 18.06 -1.77
N TYR A 316 1.43 16.75 -1.78
CA TYR A 316 1.93 16.03 -2.96
C TYR A 316 0.91 16.05 -4.11
N ARG A 317 1.36 16.42 -5.31
CA ARG A 317 0.56 16.40 -6.54
C ARG A 317 1.30 15.60 -7.60
N LEU A 318 0.54 14.86 -8.41
CA LEU A 318 1.13 14.07 -9.50
C LEU A 318 1.79 14.99 -10.54
N PRO A 319 2.95 14.59 -11.09
CA PRO A 319 3.49 15.23 -12.28
C PRO A 319 2.52 15.10 -13.46
N LEU A 320 2.39 16.15 -14.28
CA LEU A 320 1.45 16.17 -15.41
C LEU A 320 1.72 15.05 -16.42
N VAL A 321 2.98 14.69 -16.65
CA VAL A 321 3.36 13.57 -17.52
C VAL A 321 2.85 12.22 -16.99
N VAL A 322 2.77 12.05 -15.67
CA VAL A 322 2.21 10.84 -15.05
C VAL A 322 0.69 10.82 -15.19
N MET A 323 0.04 11.97 -15.06
CA MET A 323 -1.41 12.09 -15.28
C MET A 323 -1.78 11.85 -16.75
N ASP A 324 -1.02 12.40 -17.70
CA ASP A 324 -1.23 12.17 -19.13
C ASP A 324 -1.08 10.67 -19.46
N LEU A 325 -0.03 10.04 -18.92
CA LEU A 325 0.16 8.60 -19.02
C LEU A 325 -1.01 7.83 -18.40
N ALA A 326 -1.59 8.26 -17.29
CA ALA A 326 -2.73 7.57 -16.69
C ALA A 326 -4.03 7.74 -17.49
N LEU A 327 -4.26 8.93 -18.06
CA LEU A 327 -5.56 9.32 -18.59
C LEU A 327 -5.69 9.11 -20.10
N ASP A 328 -4.59 9.21 -20.87
CA ASP A 328 -4.59 8.99 -22.31
C ASP A 328 -4.22 7.55 -22.66
N THR A 329 -5.10 6.61 -22.31
CA THR A 329 -4.83 5.18 -22.51
C THR A 329 -4.64 4.78 -23.98
N LEU A 330 -5.29 5.51 -24.90
CA LEU A 330 -5.16 5.36 -26.35
C LEU A 330 -3.82 5.92 -26.86
N GLY A 331 -3.45 7.13 -26.44
CA GLY A 331 -2.25 7.83 -26.90
C GLY A 331 -0.94 7.18 -26.46
N ARG A 332 -0.94 6.43 -25.35
CA ARG A 332 0.22 5.62 -24.91
C ARG A 332 0.66 4.56 -25.91
N GLY A 333 -0.22 4.13 -26.81
CA GLY A 333 0.08 3.10 -27.81
C GLY A 333 0.33 1.71 -27.22
N ILE A 334 1.22 0.95 -27.87
CA ILE A 334 1.51 -0.45 -27.56
C ILE A 334 2.97 -0.60 -27.15
N TYR A 335 3.22 -1.21 -26.00
CA TYR A 335 4.56 -1.35 -25.45
C TYR A 335 4.67 -2.52 -24.48
N GLU A 336 5.92 -2.84 -24.13
CA GLU A 336 6.28 -3.89 -23.19
C GLU A 336 6.91 -3.26 -21.95
N ILE A 337 6.52 -3.72 -20.76
CA ILE A 337 7.11 -3.30 -19.49
C ILE A 337 7.97 -4.46 -18.96
N HIS A 338 9.19 -4.13 -18.55
CA HIS A 338 10.11 -5.05 -17.90
C HIS A 338 10.54 -4.50 -16.55
N GLN A 339 10.26 -5.24 -15.48
CA GLN A 339 10.67 -4.90 -14.13
C GLN A 339 11.35 -6.10 -13.46
N ARG A 340 12.31 -5.83 -12.57
CA ARG A 340 13.06 -6.86 -11.84
C ARG A 340 12.98 -6.68 -10.31
N PRO A 341 11.78 -6.71 -9.71
CA PRO A 341 11.66 -6.61 -8.27
C PRO A 341 12.35 -7.79 -7.57
N LEU A 342 12.79 -7.57 -6.33
CA LEU A 342 13.35 -8.63 -5.51
C LEU A 342 12.26 -9.62 -5.08
N GLY A 343 12.67 -10.85 -4.83
CA GLY A 343 11.73 -11.89 -4.39
C GLY A 343 12.38 -13.07 -3.69
N LEU A 344 13.64 -13.38 -4.01
CA LEU A 344 14.41 -14.44 -3.36
C LEU A 344 14.89 -13.99 -1.98
N SER A 345 14.93 -14.95 -1.06
CA SER A 345 15.53 -14.78 0.27
C SER A 345 16.97 -15.25 0.26
N VAL A 346 17.83 -14.61 1.07
CA VAL A 346 19.18 -15.10 1.32
C VAL A 346 19.10 -16.53 1.88
N PRO A 347 19.88 -17.50 1.36
CA PRO A 347 19.89 -18.86 1.87
C PRO A 347 20.06 -18.92 3.39
N GLY A 348 19.22 -19.70 4.07
CA GLY A 348 19.22 -19.81 5.53
C GLY A 348 18.43 -18.73 6.28
N HIS A 349 18.05 -17.62 5.62
CA HIS A 349 17.31 -16.52 6.23
C HIS A 349 15.85 -16.46 5.77
N LYS A 350 14.99 -17.25 6.44
CA LYS A 350 13.58 -17.45 6.05
C LYS A 350 12.57 -16.77 6.98
N GLY A 351 13.04 -16.12 8.04
CA GLY A 351 12.19 -15.45 9.02
C GLY A 351 11.58 -14.18 8.45
N MET A 352 10.46 -13.74 9.01
CA MET A 352 9.87 -12.43 8.73
C MET A 352 10.43 -11.34 9.66
N HIS A 353 11.42 -11.64 10.50
CA HIS A 353 11.98 -10.70 11.48
C HIS A 353 13.52 -10.64 11.37
N PRO A 354 14.09 -10.15 10.26
CA PRO A 354 13.44 -9.74 9.00
C PRO A 354 13.51 -10.83 7.91
N TYR A 355 12.75 -10.64 6.82
CA TYR A 355 13.08 -11.25 5.53
C TYR A 355 14.34 -10.58 5.00
N ARG A 356 15.41 -11.36 4.81
CA ARG A 356 16.63 -10.89 4.16
C ARG A 356 16.55 -11.19 2.68
N MET A 357 16.41 -10.17 1.85
CA MET A 357 16.26 -10.35 0.41
C MET A 357 17.62 -10.55 -0.25
N GLN A 358 17.67 -11.40 -1.27
CA GLN A 358 18.85 -11.53 -2.14
C GLN A 358 18.90 -10.35 -3.11
N GLN A 359 20.01 -9.62 -3.12
CA GLN A 359 20.12 -8.32 -3.80
C GLN A 359 20.88 -8.38 -5.13
N ASP A 360 21.65 -9.44 -5.39
CA ASP A 360 22.50 -9.54 -6.58
C ASP A 360 21.73 -9.86 -7.87
N HIS A 361 20.55 -10.49 -7.73
CA HIS A 361 19.61 -10.68 -8.83
C HIS A 361 18.17 -10.68 -8.33
N GLY A 362 17.34 -9.82 -8.92
CA GLY A 362 15.91 -9.73 -8.63
C GLY A 362 15.16 -10.89 -9.27
N GLY A 363 15.11 -12.04 -8.57
CA GLY A 363 14.61 -13.33 -9.07
C GLY A 363 13.19 -13.37 -9.68
N ILE A 364 12.52 -12.23 -9.80
CA ILE A 364 11.26 -12.05 -10.52
C ILE A 364 11.51 -11.14 -11.71
N HIS A 365 11.20 -11.62 -12.92
CA HIS A 365 11.01 -10.75 -14.08
C HIS A 365 9.52 -10.50 -14.25
N ARG A 366 9.06 -9.34 -13.80
CA ARG A 366 7.69 -8.90 -13.98
C ARG A 366 7.56 -8.30 -15.37
N TYR A 367 6.74 -8.95 -16.20
CA TYR A 367 6.56 -8.60 -17.60
C TYR A 367 5.09 -8.29 -17.89
N SER A 368 4.87 -7.25 -18.67
CA SER A 368 3.54 -6.86 -19.13
C SER A 368 3.57 -6.41 -20.58
N TYR A 369 2.52 -6.75 -21.31
CA TYR A 369 2.24 -6.23 -22.63
C TYR A 369 1.03 -5.34 -22.55
N CYS A 370 1.24 -4.05 -22.79
CA CYS A 370 0.23 -3.02 -22.66
C CYS A 370 -0.26 -2.60 -24.05
N THR A 371 -1.57 -2.63 -24.23
CA THR A 371 -2.27 -2.09 -25.40
C THR A 371 -3.43 -1.23 -24.91
N PRO A 372 -4.03 -0.38 -25.76
CA PRO A 372 -5.19 0.38 -25.32
C PRO A 372 -6.43 -0.48 -25.02
N GLN A 373 -6.52 -1.69 -25.57
CA GLN A 373 -7.69 -2.57 -25.41
C GLN A 373 -7.53 -3.60 -24.28
N PHE A 374 -6.30 -3.99 -23.96
CA PHE A 374 -6.01 -4.94 -22.90
C PHE A 374 -4.58 -4.80 -22.36
N ILE A 375 -4.40 -5.22 -21.10
CA ILE A 375 -3.08 -5.44 -20.50
C ILE A 375 -3.01 -6.88 -20.03
N ILE A 376 -1.98 -7.61 -20.47
CA ILE A 376 -1.66 -8.96 -20.01
C ILE A 376 -0.30 -8.96 -19.33
N GLY A 377 -0.19 -9.62 -18.18
CA GLY A 377 1.06 -9.66 -17.43
C GLY A 377 1.21 -10.85 -16.49
N THR A 378 2.47 -11.11 -16.12
CA THR A 378 2.86 -12.19 -15.22
C THR A 378 4.19 -11.85 -14.49
N PRO A 379 4.36 -12.26 -13.23
CA PRO A 379 5.68 -12.42 -12.64
C PRO A 379 6.34 -13.71 -13.18
N MET A 380 7.20 -13.57 -14.19
CA MET A 380 8.02 -14.68 -14.69
C MET A 380 9.09 -15.01 -13.65
N VAL A 381 9.10 -16.26 -13.21
CA VAL A 381 9.97 -16.73 -12.13
C VAL A 381 10.65 -18.03 -12.52
N GLU A 382 11.81 -18.29 -11.94
CA GLU A 382 12.40 -19.62 -12.02
C GLU A 382 11.56 -20.64 -11.24
N ALA A 383 11.52 -21.89 -11.72
CA ALA A 383 10.82 -23.00 -11.07
C ALA A 383 11.58 -23.53 -9.84
N GLN A 384 11.88 -22.64 -8.90
CA GLN A 384 12.61 -22.93 -7.67
C GLN A 384 11.72 -23.54 -6.59
N GLU A 385 12.35 -24.15 -5.58
CA GLU A 385 11.68 -24.56 -4.35
C GLU A 385 11.06 -23.37 -3.62
N ARG A 386 9.87 -23.54 -3.01
CA ARG A 386 9.18 -22.48 -2.25
C ARG A 386 10.10 -21.78 -1.24
N LYS A 387 10.96 -22.56 -0.58
CA LYS A 387 11.88 -22.09 0.48
C LYS A 387 12.95 -21.10 0.00
N ALA A 388 13.13 -20.94 -1.31
CA ALA A 388 14.04 -19.94 -1.89
C ALA A 388 13.42 -18.54 -1.93
N TRP A 389 12.08 -18.45 -1.88
CA TRP A 389 11.35 -17.20 -1.99
C TRP A 389 11.00 -16.62 -0.63
N ALA A 390 11.04 -15.29 -0.52
CA ALA A 390 10.33 -14.60 0.55
C ALA A 390 8.83 -14.91 0.44
N ALA A 391 8.16 -15.11 1.58
CA ALA A 391 6.75 -15.47 1.56
C ALA A 391 5.90 -14.38 0.90
N ILE A 392 6.23 -13.11 1.15
CA ILE A 392 5.54 -11.93 0.60
C ILE A 392 5.69 -11.79 -0.92
N SER A 393 6.71 -12.39 -1.53
CA SER A 393 6.96 -12.36 -2.99
C SER A 393 6.39 -13.56 -3.74
N SER A 394 6.02 -14.62 -3.02
CA SER A 394 5.55 -15.90 -3.59
C SER A 394 4.11 -16.24 -3.24
N GLN A 395 3.52 -15.50 -2.30
CA GLN A 395 2.13 -15.63 -1.92
C GLN A 395 1.20 -15.09 -3.00
N ASN A 396 0.26 -15.92 -3.45
CA ASN A 396 -0.85 -15.56 -4.31
C ASN A 396 -0.41 -14.68 -5.49
N ARG A 397 0.54 -15.20 -6.28
CA ARG A 397 0.96 -14.53 -7.52
C ARG A 397 -0.22 -14.47 -8.48
N TRP A 398 -0.38 -13.32 -9.11
CA TRP A 398 -1.40 -13.09 -10.12
C TRP A 398 -0.76 -13.06 -11.50
N ASP A 399 -1.36 -13.85 -12.37
CA ASP A 399 -1.09 -13.97 -13.80
C ASP A 399 -2.42 -13.66 -14.52
N GLY A 400 -2.42 -12.92 -15.62
CA GLY A 400 -3.65 -12.76 -16.39
C GLY A 400 -3.74 -11.53 -17.25
N VAL A 401 -4.95 -11.29 -17.75
CA VAL A 401 -5.30 -10.19 -18.65
C VAL A 401 -6.50 -9.42 -18.12
N ILE A 402 -6.45 -8.10 -18.23
CA ILE A 402 -7.56 -7.16 -18.03
C ILE A 402 -7.93 -6.51 -19.37
N PHE A 403 -9.19 -6.11 -19.55
CA PHE A 403 -9.68 -5.48 -20.78
C PHE A 403 -10.27 -4.09 -20.51
N ALA A 404 -10.17 -3.21 -21.51
CA ALA A 404 -10.67 -1.84 -21.48
C ALA A 404 -12.20 -1.78 -21.56
N GLY A 405 -12.82 -0.88 -20.79
CA GLY A 405 -14.25 -0.59 -20.82
C GLY A 405 -15.06 -1.27 -19.73
N HIS A 406 -14.45 -2.12 -18.89
CA HIS A 406 -15.15 -2.68 -17.74
C HIS A 406 -14.20 -3.08 -16.60
N PRO A 407 -14.42 -2.60 -15.35
CA PRO A 407 -13.46 -2.79 -14.25
C PRO A 407 -13.26 -4.25 -13.84
N ASN A 408 -14.17 -5.15 -14.21
CA ASN A 408 -14.06 -6.58 -13.93
C ASN A 408 -13.78 -7.44 -15.18
N ALA A 409 -13.68 -6.89 -16.39
CA ALA A 409 -13.39 -7.72 -17.57
C ALA A 409 -11.95 -8.25 -17.47
N ARG A 410 -11.80 -9.54 -17.12
CA ARG A 410 -10.49 -10.15 -16.93
C ARG A 410 -10.53 -11.68 -16.99
N ILE A 411 -9.37 -12.27 -17.26
CA ILE A 411 -9.13 -13.72 -17.26
C ILE A 411 -7.90 -13.99 -16.40
N VAL A 412 -8.03 -14.94 -15.47
CA VAL A 412 -7.01 -15.22 -14.45
C VAL A 412 -6.70 -16.73 -14.41
N PRO A 413 -5.60 -17.20 -15.01
CA PRO A 413 -5.04 -18.49 -14.65
C PRO A 413 -4.56 -18.46 -13.19
N GLN A 414 -5.02 -19.43 -12.38
CA GLN A 414 -4.64 -19.50 -10.97
C GLN A 414 -4.59 -20.93 -10.46
N VAL A 415 -3.66 -21.16 -9.53
CA VAL A 415 -3.68 -22.34 -8.67
C VAL A 415 -4.61 -22.05 -7.49
N GLU A 416 -5.66 -22.85 -7.33
CA GLU A 416 -6.58 -22.73 -6.21
C GLU A 416 -5.84 -22.85 -4.87
N ALA A 417 -6.21 -22.05 -3.87
CA ALA A 417 -5.70 -22.25 -2.51
C ALA A 417 -6.56 -23.30 -1.81
N GLU A 418 -5.94 -24.33 -1.23
CA GLU A 418 -6.66 -25.42 -0.54
C GLU A 418 -7.52 -24.93 0.64
N ASN A 419 -7.12 -23.81 1.25
CA ASN A 419 -7.86 -23.14 2.32
C ASN A 419 -8.65 -21.92 1.84
N GLU A 420 -8.84 -21.79 0.52
CA GLU A 420 -9.50 -20.67 -0.16
C GLU A 420 -8.83 -19.29 0.04
N LYS A 421 -7.65 -19.25 0.69
CA LYS A 421 -6.99 -18.00 1.08
C LYS A 421 -5.60 -17.85 0.51
N VAL A 422 -4.72 -18.83 0.71
CA VAL A 422 -3.28 -18.66 0.50
C VAL A 422 -2.66 -19.86 -0.24
N CYS A 423 -1.99 -19.56 -1.35
CA CYS A 423 -1.09 -20.44 -2.06
C CYS A 423 0.28 -19.77 -2.19
N PHE A 424 1.36 -20.50 -1.90
CA PHE A 424 2.72 -20.02 -2.09
C PHE A 424 3.39 -20.73 -3.27
N ASN A 425 4.11 -19.96 -4.09
CA ASN A 425 4.87 -20.47 -5.23
C ASN A 425 3.98 -21.34 -6.15
N GLY A 426 2.78 -20.84 -6.46
CA GLY A 426 1.71 -21.61 -7.10
C GLY A 426 2.03 -22.03 -8.53
N SER A 427 2.41 -21.07 -9.38
CA SER A 427 2.62 -21.25 -10.81
C SER A 427 4.04 -20.88 -11.23
N TRP A 428 4.49 -21.52 -12.31
CA TRP A 428 5.53 -21.05 -13.20
C TRP A 428 4.85 -20.53 -14.46
N SER A 429 5.21 -19.33 -14.88
CA SER A 429 4.56 -18.64 -15.98
C SER A 429 5.61 -17.98 -16.88
N VAL A 430 5.37 -18.00 -18.19
CA VAL A 430 6.15 -17.28 -19.19
C VAL A 430 5.21 -16.55 -20.14
N GLN A 431 5.62 -15.36 -20.55
CA GLN A 431 4.83 -14.54 -21.45
C GLN A 431 5.72 -13.90 -22.52
N GLN A 432 5.16 -13.75 -23.72
CA GLN A 432 5.69 -12.88 -24.76
C GLN A 432 4.50 -12.19 -25.42
N LYS A 433 4.46 -10.86 -25.35
CA LYS A 433 3.35 -10.03 -25.83
C LYS A 433 1.99 -10.55 -25.32
N GLY A 434 1.05 -10.80 -26.24
CA GLY A 434 -0.30 -11.30 -25.96
C GLY A 434 -0.39 -12.79 -25.60
N THR A 435 0.72 -13.53 -25.50
CA THR A 435 0.71 -14.97 -25.21
C THR A 435 1.28 -15.26 -23.83
N LEU A 436 0.48 -15.91 -22.97
CA LEU A 436 0.85 -16.34 -21.62
C LEU A 436 0.70 -17.86 -21.51
N ILE A 437 1.74 -18.52 -21.00
CA ILE A 437 1.72 -19.93 -20.62
C ILE A 437 1.91 -19.99 -19.11
N SER A 438 1.02 -20.69 -18.41
CA SER A 438 1.10 -20.88 -16.96
C SER A 438 0.90 -22.34 -16.59
N GLN A 439 1.74 -22.82 -15.67
CA GLN A 439 1.74 -24.19 -15.21
C GLN A 439 1.85 -24.22 -13.68
N LYS A 440 1.00 -25.03 -13.02
CA LYS A 440 1.14 -25.29 -11.58
C LYS A 440 2.51 -25.91 -11.28
N LEU A 441 3.21 -25.34 -10.31
CA LEU A 441 4.45 -25.89 -9.77
C LEU A 441 4.15 -27.06 -8.84
N ARG A 442 4.92 -28.15 -8.96
CA ARG A 442 4.86 -29.27 -8.02
C ARG A 442 5.33 -28.86 -6.61
N THR A 443 6.15 -27.82 -6.52
CA THR A 443 6.69 -27.25 -5.29
C THR A 443 5.77 -26.21 -4.64
N SER A 444 4.55 -26.02 -5.16
CA SER A 444 3.55 -25.12 -4.57
C SER A 444 3.16 -25.59 -3.17
N ALA A 445 2.97 -24.67 -2.22
CA ALA A 445 2.44 -24.99 -0.90
C ALA A 445 1.05 -24.40 -0.71
N GLY A 446 0.11 -25.22 -0.20
CA GLY A 446 -1.30 -24.86 -0.04
C GLY A 446 -2.05 -24.70 -1.37
N GLY A 447 -1.52 -25.27 -2.46
CA GLY A 447 -2.08 -25.17 -3.81
C GLY A 447 -2.87 -26.41 -4.24
N GLY A 448 -4.15 -26.24 -4.54
CA GLY A 448 -5.08 -27.21 -5.11
C GLY A 448 -5.03 -27.27 -6.65
N ALA A 449 -6.18 -27.34 -7.32
CA ALA A 449 -6.23 -27.49 -8.77
C ALA A 449 -5.74 -26.23 -9.52
N MET A 450 -5.14 -26.42 -10.71
CA MET A 450 -4.95 -25.32 -11.66
C MET A 450 -6.29 -25.06 -12.35
N ARG A 451 -6.70 -23.79 -12.41
CA ARG A 451 -7.92 -23.35 -13.10
C ARG A 451 -7.69 -22.08 -13.89
N VAL A 452 -8.62 -21.77 -14.78
CA VAL A 452 -8.71 -20.45 -15.40
C VAL A 452 -10.06 -19.85 -15.02
N TRP A 453 -10.01 -18.73 -14.32
CA TRP A 453 -11.20 -17.97 -13.96
C TRP A 453 -11.51 -16.94 -15.05
N PHE A 454 -12.73 -16.97 -15.56
CA PHE A 454 -13.29 -15.95 -16.45
C PHE A 454 -14.25 -15.09 -15.65
N SER A 455 -14.10 -13.77 -15.73
CA SER A 455 -15.06 -12.88 -15.13
C SER A 455 -16.43 -13.04 -15.76
N SER A 456 -17.47 -13.06 -14.93
CA SER A 456 -18.87 -13.05 -15.38
C SER A 456 -19.35 -11.68 -15.85
N ALA A 457 -18.51 -10.63 -15.76
CA ALA A 457 -18.88 -9.27 -16.11
C ALA A 457 -17.88 -8.66 -17.10
N GLY A 458 -18.42 -8.01 -18.13
CA GLY A 458 -17.67 -7.38 -19.21
C GLY A 458 -17.32 -8.33 -20.36
N LEU A 459 -17.05 -9.60 -20.12
CA LEU A 459 -16.78 -10.56 -21.18
C LEU A 459 -18.06 -11.05 -21.87
N THR A 460 -17.98 -11.38 -23.15
CA THR A 460 -19.04 -12.14 -23.86
C THR A 460 -19.23 -13.54 -23.27
N ALA A 461 -20.35 -14.18 -23.63
CA ALA A 461 -20.56 -15.59 -23.31
C ALA A 461 -19.44 -16.44 -23.93
N PRO A 462 -18.80 -17.35 -23.18
CA PRO A 462 -17.71 -18.15 -23.72
C PRO A 462 -18.15 -19.03 -24.89
N GLU A 463 -17.43 -18.94 -26.01
CA GLU A 463 -17.64 -19.77 -27.19
C GLU A 463 -16.57 -20.86 -27.27
N THR A 464 -16.94 -22.05 -27.76
CA THR A 464 -15.98 -23.15 -27.96
C THR A 464 -15.54 -23.22 -29.41
N ALA A 465 -14.24 -23.13 -29.65
CA ALA A 465 -13.61 -23.32 -30.95
C ALA A 465 -12.60 -24.48 -30.88
N GLY A 466 -13.10 -25.71 -31.08
CA GLY A 466 -12.30 -26.93 -30.91
C GLY A 466 -11.91 -27.14 -29.44
N THR A 467 -10.60 -27.06 -29.13
CA THR A 467 -10.08 -27.16 -27.76
C THR A 467 -9.89 -25.80 -27.07
N TRP A 468 -10.26 -24.72 -27.75
CA TRP A 468 -10.14 -23.35 -27.25
C TRP A 468 -11.49 -22.85 -26.72
N THR A 469 -11.44 -22.13 -25.61
CA THR A 469 -12.52 -21.26 -25.15
C THR A 469 -12.19 -19.84 -25.56
N VAL A 470 -13.10 -19.20 -26.29
CA VAL A 470 -12.93 -17.84 -26.83
C VAL A 470 -13.92 -16.91 -26.14
N VAL A 471 -13.43 -15.74 -25.74
CA VAL A 471 -14.22 -14.63 -25.21
C VAL A 471 -13.76 -13.33 -25.87
N GLU A 472 -14.61 -12.33 -25.79
CA GLU A 472 -14.38 -11.01 -26.38
C GLU A 472 -14.84 -9.91 -25.41
N HIS A 473 -14.19 -8.75 -25.50
CA HIS A 473 -14.65 -7.50 -24.90
C HIS A 473 -14.22 -6.30 -25.76
N ASN A 474 -15.19 -5.51 -26.24
CA ASN A 474 -14.96 -4.27 -26.98
C ASN A 474 -13.95 -4.41 -28.14
N GLY A 475 -14.04 -5.50 -28.91
CA GLY A 475 -13.17 -5.83 -30.04
C GLY A 475 -11.86 -6.54 -29.68
N ALA A 476 -11.57 -6.75 -28.39
CA ALA A 476 -10.41 -7.52 -27.95
C ALA A 476 -10.80 -8.99 -27.72
N TYR A 477 -10.16 -9.89 -28.46
CA TYR A 477 -10.39 -11.33 -28.37
C TYR A 477 -9.34 -12.02 -27.51
N ALA A 478 -9.78 -12.97 -26.70
CA ALA A 478 -8.89 -13.87 -25.97
C ALA A 478 -9.33 -15.32 -26.17
N ALA A 479 -8.34 -16.18 -26.44
CA ALA A 479 -8.54 -17.61 -26.56
C ALA A 479 -7.69 -18.33 -25.50
N VAL A 480 -8.31 -19.22 -24.73
CA VAL A 480 -7.65 -20.02 -23.70
C VAL A 480 -7.76 -21.50 -24.06
N ARG A 481 -6.64 -22.21 -23.98
CA ARG A 481 -6.60 -23.67 -24.14
C ARG A 481 -5.88 -24.30 -22.96
N PRO A 482 -6.56 -25.15 -22.17
CA PRO A 482 -5.89 -26.02 -21.23
C PRO A 482 -4.95 -26.97 -21.97
N ALA A 483 -3.65 -26.93 -21.65
CA ALA A 483 -2.70 -27.94 -22.10
C ALA A 483 -2.91 -29.21 -21.25
N ARG A 484 -3.13 -30.36 -21.90
CA ARG A 484 -3.27 -31.66 -21.23
C ARG A 484 -1.92 -32.35 -21.11
#